data_AF-A0A2H0TP81-F1
#
_entry.id   AF-A0A2H0TP81-F1
#
_cell.length_a   1.000
_cell.length_b   1.000
_cell.length_c   1.000
_cell.angle_alpha   90.00
_cell.angle_beta   90.00
_cell.angle_gamma   90.00
#
_symmetry.space_group_name_H-M   'P 1'
#
loop_
_entity.id
_entity.type
_entity.pdbx_description
1 polymer ?
#
loop_
_entity_poly.entity_id
_entity_poly.type
_entity_poly.pdbx_seq_one_letter_code
_entity_poly.pdbx_strand_id
1 'polypeptide(L)'
;MTLSAHTMKTRGGRKAKRVGRGNGSGKGTYSARGMKGQRARSGGKAGLQRRGFKPSLQKVPKLRGFSSLQEKKNTVTLAMLNATFEEGMIVTPKLLESKGLVAHAVHGVKIVASGTLKKKLTIQDCLASKAAAEVIEKAGGTITF
;
A
#
# COMPACT_ATOMS: atom_id res chain seq x y z
N MET A 1 -29.32 19.06 22.33
CA MET A 1 -28.68 18.48 23.54
C MET A 1 -27.19 18.72 23.44
N THR A 2 -26.62 19.41 24.42
CA THR A 2 -25.21 19.85 24.43
C THR A 2 -24.26 18.68 24.69
N LEU A 3 -23.09 18.69 24.05
CA LEU A 3 -22.01 17.75 24.33
C LEU A 3 -21.46 18.07 25.73
N SER A 4 -21.70 17.17 26.69
CA SER A 4 -21.19 17.24 28.06
C SER A 4 -20.58 15.90 28.42
N ALA A 5 -19.69 15.85 29.41
CA ALA A 5 -18.92 14.64 29.74
C ALA A 5 -19.81 13.39 29.99
N HIS A 6 -21.00 13.58 30.55
CA HIS A 6 -21.96 12.51 30.84
C HIS A 6 -22.81 12.09 29.62
N THR A 7 -22.80 12.84 28.52
CA THR A 7 -23.55 12.54 27.29
C THR A 7 -22.68 11.93 26.19
N MET A 8 -21.34 11.94 26.33
CA MET A 8 -20.43 11.27 25.41
C MET A 8 -20.46 9.75 25.58
N LYS A 9 -20.71 9.02 24.49
CA LYS A 9 -20.67 7.56 24.43
C LYS A 9 -19.80 7.11 23.26
N THR A 10 -19.09 5.99 23.43
CA THR A 10 -18.36 5.36 22.33
C THR A 10 -19.35 4.69 21.38
N ARG A 11 -18.97 4.49 20.11
CA ARG A 11 -19.81 3.89 19.04
C ARG A 11 -20.21 2.41 19.29
N GLY A 12 -19.89 1.86 20.46
CA GLY A 12 -20.06 0.46 20.83
C GLY A 12 -18.79 -0.34 20.57
N GLY A 13 -18.36 -1.11 21.56
CA GLY A 13 -17.20 -2.00 21.48
C GLY A 13 -17.51 -3.35 22.15
N ARG A 14 -16.89 -4.43 21.66
CA ARG A 14 -17.01 -5.75 22.30
C ARG A 14 -16.16 -5.78 23.57
N LYS A 15 -16.76 -6.20 24.69
CA LYS A 15 -16.06 -6.40 25.96
C LYS A 15 -15.02 -7.53 25.81
N ALA A 16 -13.86 -7.36 26.45
CA ALA A 16 -12.82 -8.37 26.46
C ALA A 16 -13.31 -9.68 27.10
N LYS A 17 -12.89 -10.80 26.51
CA LYS A 17 -13.13 -12.15 27.03
C LYS A 17 -12.39 -12.33 28.37
N ARG A 18 -13.13 -12.68 29.44
CA ARG A 18 -12.57 -13.19 30.70
C ARG A 18 -12.70 -14.71 30.71
N VAL A 19 -11.61 -15.44 30.98
CA VAL A 19 -11.58 -16.92 31.02
C VAL A 19 -11.57 -17.43 32.45
N GLY A 20 -12.04 -18.67 32.66
CA GLY A 20 -12.02 -19.30 33.98
C GLY A 20 -12.96 -18.60 34.97
N ARG A 21 -14.19 -18.28 34.55
CA ARG A 21 -15.24 -17.67 35.39
C ARG A 21 -16.49 -18.55 35.40
N GLY A 22 -16.31 -19.81 35.75
CA GLY A 22 -17.38 -20.82 35.79
C GLY A 22 -17.89 -21.27 34.41
N ASN A 23 -18.67 -22.34 34.38
CA ASN A 23 -19.16 -22.94 33.14
C ASN A 23 -20.26 -22.10 32.46
N GLY A 24 -21.05 -21.35 33.24
CA GLY A 24 -22.03 -20.39 32.70
C GLY A 24 -21.42 -19.27 31.84
N SER A 25 -20.10 -19.02 31.95
CA SER A 25 -19.38 -18.10 31.06
C SER A 25 -19.04 -18.69 29.67
N GLY A 26 -19.30 -19.99 29.45
CA GLY A 26 -18.92 -20.74 28.24
C GLY A 26 -17.42 -21.00 28.09
N LYS A 27 -16.58 -20.52 29.02
CA LYS A 27 -15.11 -20.59 28.98
C LYS A 27 -14.54 -21.01 30.34
N GLY A 28 -15.27 -21.90 31.02
CA GLY A 28 -15.02 -22.43 32.36
C GLY A 28 -13.91 -23.49 32.40
N THR A 29 -14.20 -24.69 32.87
CA THR A 29 -13.27 -25.79 33.26
C THR A 29 -11.88 -25.80 32.60
N TYR A 30 -11.79 -25.70 31.27
CA TYR A 30 -10.51 -25.77 30.54
C TYR A 30 -10.02 -24.42 30.00
N SER A 31 -10.66 -23.30 30.36
CA SER A 31 -10.36 -21.93 29.92
C SER A 31 -10.18 -21.79 28.39
N ALA A 32 -10.93 -22.59 27.63
CA ALA A 32 -10.84 -22.74 26.17
C ALA A 32 -9.47 -23.23 25.65
N ARG A 33 -8.69 -23.95 26.47
CA ARG A 33 -7.39 -24.56 26.10
C ARG A 33 -7.45 -26.07 25.86
N GLY A 34 -8.55 -26.73 26.21
CA GLY A 34 -8.70 -28.19 26.13
C GLY A 34 -8.05 -28.92 27.31
N MET A 35 -7.82 -30.23 27.15
CA MET A 35 -7.26 -31.10 28.19
C MET A 35 -5.73 -30.89 28.37
N LYS A 36 -4.96 -31.97 28.57
CA LYS A 36 -3.50 -31.92 28.72
C LYS A 36 -2.80 -31.82 27.36
N GLY A 37 -1.72 -31.05 27.30
CA GLY A 37 -0.89 -30.92 26.09
C GLY A 37 0.00 -29.69 26.15
N GLN A 38 0.98 -29.61 25.26
CA GLN A 38 1.94 -28.49 25.23
C GLN A 38 1.24 -27.13 25.13
N ARG A 39 0.18 -27.00 24.31
CA ARG A 39 -0.59 -25.76 24.12
C ARG A 39 -1.45 -25.34 25.32
N ALA A 40 -1.73 -26.26 26.24
CA ALA A 40 -2.52 -25.97 27.45
C ALA A 40 -1.65 -25.43 28.60
N ARG A 41 -0.35 -25.78 28.61
CA ARG A 41 0.63 -25.33 29.62
C ARG A 41 1.09 -23.89 29.37
N SER A 42 1.53 -23.21 30.43
CA SER A 42 2.12 -21.87 30.32
C SER A 42 3.37 -21.92 29.41
N GLY A 43 3.53 -20.95 28.51
CA GLY A 43 4.67 -20.87 27.58
C GLY A 43 4.69 -21.87 26.42
N GLY A 44 3.83 -22.89 26.40
CA GLY A 44 3.97 -24.03 25.48
C GLY A 44 3.52 -23.82 24.02
N LYS A 45 3.12 -22.61 23.62
CA LYS A 45 2.71 -22.32 22.22
C LYS A 45 3.90 -22.07 21.27
N ALA A 46 5.04 -21.64 21.78
CA ALA A 46 6.15 -21.13 20.96
C ALA A 46 7.03 -22.21 20.28
N GLY A 47 7.03 -23.44 20.79
CA GLY A 47 7.99 -24.48 20.35
C GLY A 47 7.64 -25.19 19.03
N LEU A 48 6.35 -25.33 18.71
CA LEU A 48 5.91 -26.16 17.59
C LEU A 48 6.17 -25.50 16.22
N GLN A 49 6.01 -24.17 16.13
CA GLN A 49 6.24 -23.42 14.89
C GLN A 49 7.72 -23.34 14.50
N ARG A 50 8.64 -23.28 15.48
CA ARG A 50 10.09 -23.23 15.23
C ARG A 50 10.63 -24.51 14.57
N ARG A 51 10.07 -25.67 14.91
CA ARG A 51 10.51 -26.96 14.34
C ARG A 51 10.08 -27.17 12.89
N GLY A 52 8.94 -26.59 12.47
CA GLY A 52 8.44 -26.68 11.10
C GLY A 52 8.96 -25.60 10.14
N PHE A 53 9.35 -24.44 10.63
CA PHE A 53 9.70 -23.31 9.76
C PHE A 53 11.00 -23.53 8.97
N LYS A 54 12.07 -24.02 9.62
CA LYS A 54 13.36 -24.30 8.94
C LYS A 54 13.23 -25.28 7.77
N PRO A 55 12.59 -26.47 7.93
CA PRO A 55 12.41 -27.38 6.80
C PRO A 55 11.46 -26.81 5.73
N SER A 56 10.41 -26.07 6.11
CA SER A 56 9.54 -25.41 5.13
C SER A 56 10.26 -24.36 4.30
N LEU A 57 11.13 -23.55 4.93
CA LEU A 57 11.94 -22.55 4.24
C LEU A 57 12.94 -23.19 3.28
N GLN A 58 13.53 -24.33 3.66
CA GLN A 58 14.47 -25.07 2.81
C GLN A 58 13.81 -25.72 1.59
N LYS A 59 12.50 -26.04 1.67
CA LYS A 59 11.73 -26.60 0.54
C LYS A 59 11.40 -25.55 -0.52
N VAL A 60 11.30 -24.28 -0.15
CA VAL A 60 10.96 -23.21 -1.10
C VAL A 60 12.25 -22.76 -1.80
N PRO A 61 12.35 -22.85 -3.13
CA PRO A 61 13.51 -22.32 -3.84
C PRO A 61 13.60 -20.81 -3.62
N LYS A 62 14.83 -20.30 -3.48
CA LYS A 62 15.05 -18.85 -3.39
C LYS A 62 14.63 -18.19 -4.70
N LEU A 63 14.07 -16.99 -4.62
CA LEU A 63 13.77 -16.18 -5.80
C LEU A 63 15.05 -16.00 -6.63
N ARG A 64 14.90 -16.07 -7.95
CA ARG A 64 16.02 -15.88 -8.87
C ARG A 64 16.43 -14.40 -8.87
N GLY A 65 17.74 -14.14 -8.83
CA GLY A 65 18.33 -12.80 -8.90
C GLY A 65 18.36 -12.06 -7.55
N PHE A 66 18.75 -10.79 -7.60
CA PHE A 66 18.81 -9.88 -6.45
C PHE A 66 17.82 -8.73 -6.63
N SER A 67 17.37 -8.14 -5.52
CA SER A 67 16.59 -6.90 -5.56
C SER A 67 17.55 -5.72 -5.66
N SER A 68 17.39 -4.88 -6.68
CA SER A 68 18.20 -3.67 -6.84
C SER A 68 17.91 -2.67 -5.72
N LEU A 69 18.95 -2.04 -5.16
CA LEU A 69 18.83 -0.94 -4.20
C LEU A 69 18.40 0.37 -4.86
N GLN A 70 18.52 0.47 -6.19
CA GLN A 70 18.09 1.66 -6.92
C GLN A 70 16.56 1.74 -6.92
N GLU A 71 16.04 2.85 -6.41
CA GLU A 71 14.61 3.10 -6.40
C GLU A 71 14.06 3.25 -7.82
N LYS A 72 12.85 2.75 -8.02
CA LYS A 72 12.18 2.84 -9.32
C LYS A 72 11.65 4.25 -9.51
N LYS A 73 11.78 4.77 -10.74
CA LYS A 73 11.20 6.05 -11.12
C LYS A 73 9.69 6.05 -10.91
N ASN A 74 9.14 7.19 -10.52
CA ASN A 74 7.71 7.34 -10.31
C ASN A 74 6.98 7.35 -11.65
N THR A 75 5.96 6.50 -11.77
CA THR A 75 5.20 6.36 -13.02
C THR A 75 3.95 7.21 -12.99
N VAL A 76 3.78 8.08 -14.00
CA VAL A 76 2.57 8.89 -14.19
C VAL A 76 1.88 8.47 -15.49
N THR A 77 0.56 8.35 -15.46
CA THR A 77 -0.25 7.93 -16.62
C THR A 77 -0.85 9.12 -17.36
N LEU A 78 -1.18 8.92 -18.65
CA LEU A 78 -1.82 9.94 -19.48
C LEU A 78 -3.20 10.36 -18.93
N ALA A 79 -3.96 9.40 -18.38
CA ALA A 79 -5.25 9.69 -17.74
C ALA A 79 -5.10 10.65 -16.55
N MET A 80 -4.07 10.45 -15.71
CA MET A 80 -3.77 11.34 -14.59
C MET A 80 -3.42 12.75 -15.09
N LEU A 81 -2.61 12.85 -16.14
CA LEU A 81 -2.28 14.16 -16.72
C LEU A 81 -3.53 14.88 -17.25
N ASN A 82 -4.40 14.15 -17.94
CA ASN A 82 -5.63 14.69 -18.51
C ASN A 82 -6.63 15.17 -17.43
N ALA A 83 -6.70 14.49 -16.29
CA ALA A 83 -7.58 14.87 -15.18
C ALA A 83 -7.07 16.09 -14.39
N THR A 84 -5.75 16.22 -14.23
CA THR A 84 -5.18 17.16 -13.25
C THR A 84 -4.68 18.47 -13.84
N PHE A 85 -4.36 18.50 -15.14
CA PHE A 85 -3.81 19.67 -15.81
C PHE A 85 -4.78 20.28 -16.80
N GLU A 86 -4.67 21.58 -17.02
CA GLU A 86 -5.38 22.30 -18.07
C GLU A 86 -4.53 22.37 -19.34
N GLU A 87 -5.16 22.74 -20.45
CA GLU A 87 -4.51 22.82 -21.75
C GLU A 87 -3.43 23.93 -21.75
N GLY A 88 -2.26 23.64 -22.33
CA GLY A 88 -1.13 24.56 -22.41
C GLY A 88 -0.24 24.62 -21.16
N MET A 89 -0.52 23.83 -20.12
CA MET A 89 0.33 23.82 -18.91
C MET A 89 1.67 23.12 -19.15
N ILE A 90 2.70 23.64 -18.46
CA ILE A 90 4.02 23.05 -18.39
C ILE A 90 4.06 22.05 -17.23
N VAL A 91 4.31 20.77 -17.54
CA VAL A 91 4.40 19.67 -16.58
C VAL A 91 5.86 19.43 -16.23
N THR A 92 6.25 19.81 -15.02
CA THR A 92 7.58 19.53 -14.44
C THR A 92 7.47 18.51 -13.29
N PRO A 93 8.55 17.79 -12.94
CA PRO A 93 8.55 16.84 -11.82
C PRO A 93 8.12 17.48 -10.49
N LYS A 94 8.52 18.73 -10.23
CA LYS A 94 8.17 19.49 -9.03
C LYS A 94 6.68 19.86 -9.00
N LEU A 95 6.10 20.18 -10.16
CA LEU A 95 4.67 20.45 -10.27
C LEU A 95 3.84 19.19 -10.02
N LEU A 96 4.30 18.03 -10.52
CA LEU A 96 3.67 16.74 -10.27
C LEU A 96 3.66 16.37 -8.78
N GLU A 97 4.75 16.68 -8.07
CA GLU A 97 4.84 16.51 -6.62
C GLU A 97 3.88 17.44 -5.88
N SER A 98 3.83 18.73 -6.25
CA SER A 98 2.91 19.70 -5.63
C SER A 98 1.43 19.33 -5.79
N LYS A 99 1.08 18.66 -6.89
CA LYS A 99 -0.28 18.15 -7.16
C LYS A 99 -0.56 16.78 -6.54
N GLY A 100 0.41 16.19 -5.83
CA GLY A 100 0.26 14.88 -5.19
C GLY A 100 0.21 13.69 -6.16
N LEU A 101 0.60 13.90 -7.42
CA LEU A 101 0.66 12.82 -8.43
C LEU A 101 1.91 11.95 -8.25
N VAL A 102 2.95 12.50 -7.61
CA VAL A 102 4.23 11.86 -7.32
C VAL A 102 4.60 12.16 -5.87
N ALA A 103 5.04 11.14 -5.12
CA ALA A 103 5.41 11.33 -3.72
C ALA A 103 6.75 12.07 -3.53
N HIS A 104 7.73 11.80 -4.40
CA HIS A 104 9.06 12.40 -4.35
C HIS A 104 9.58 12.64 -5.77
N ALA A 105 9.83 13.90 -6.14
CA ALA A 105 10.39 14.22 -7.45
C ALA A 105 11.84 13.74 -7.63
N VAL A 106 12.55 13.48 -6.52
CA VAL A 106 13.98 13.10 -6.48
C VAL A 106 14.28 11.80 -7.24
N HIS A 107 13.36 10.84 -7.26
CA HIS A 107 13.55 9.56 -7.96
C HIS A 107 13.30 9.64 -9.47
N GLY A 108 12.98 10.83 -9.99
CA GLY A 108 12.63 11.06 -11.39
C GLY A 108 11.26 10.51 -11.76
N VAL A 109 10.71 11.04 -12.85
CA VAL A 109 9.36 10.70 -13.33
C VAL A 109 9.43 10.05 -14.71
N LYS A 110 8.63 8.99 -14.90
CA LYS A 110 8.40 8.35 -16.18
C LYS A 110 6.92 8.38 -16.55
N ILE A 111 6.61 8.94 -17.72
CA ILE A 111 5.26 8.98 -18.29
C ILE A 111 5.00 7.71 -19.10
N VAL A 112 3.91 7.04 -18.77
CA VAL A 112 3.51 5.75 -19.35
C VAL A 112 2.19 5.90 -20.09
N ALA A 113 2.09 5.25 -21.26
CA ALA A 113 0.88 5.22 -22.07
C ALA A 113 -0.19 4.38 -21.37
N SER A 114 -1.07 5.05 -20.63
CA SER A 114 -2.26 4.43 -20.05
C SER A 114 -3.36 5.49 -19.96
N GLY A 115 -4.46 5.23 -20.69
CA GLY A 115 -5.57 6.17 -20.88
C GLY A 115 -5.41 7.08 -22.09
N THR A 116 -6.29 8.08 -22.18
CA THR A 116 -6.32 9.06 -23.29
C THR A 116 -5.85 10.44 -22.81
N LEU A 117 -5.13 11.15 -23.66
CA LEU A 117 -4.75 12.54 -23.47
C LEU A 117 -5.43 13.36 -24.56
N LYS A 118 -6.30 14.30 -24.18
CA LYS A 118 -6.99 15.21 -25.11
C LYS A 118 -6.42 16.62 -25.09
N LYS A 119 -5.68 16.95 -24.03
CA LYS A 119 -5.15 18.29 -23.77
C LYS A 119 -3.71 18.40 -24.29
N LYS A 120 -3.39 19.54 -24.91
CA LYS A 120 -2.02 19.93 -25.24
C LYS A 120 -1.26 20.22 -23.95
N LEU A 121 -0.14 19.52 -23.71
CA LEU A 121 0.71 19.71 -22.54
C LEU A 121 2.17 19.80 -22.99
N THR A 122 2.94 20.66 -22.33
CA THR A 122 4.40 20.74 -22.51
C THR A 122 5.05 20.00 -21.35
N ILE A 123 5.76 18.91 -21.63
CA ILE A 123 6.40 18.08 -20.61
C ILE A 123 7.89 18.41 -20.56
N GLN A 124 8.39 18.73 -19.36
CA GLN A 124 9.78 19.09 -19.08
C GLN A 124 10.41 18.12 -18.07
N ASP A 125 11.70 17.80 -18.25
CA ASP A 125 12.52 16.98 -17.33
C ASP A 125 11.92 15.61 -16.96
N CYS A 126 11.06 15.05 -17.82
CA CYS A 126 10.39 13.77 -17.59
C CYS A 126 10.72 12.79 -18.70
N LEU A 127 10.97 11.53 -18.33
CA LEU A 127 11.14 10.46 -19.32
C LEU A 127 9.77 10.01 -19.82
N ALA A 128 9.64 9.74 -21.12
CA ALA A 128 8.41 9.18 -21.69
C ALA A 128 8.67 7.79 -22.29
N SER A 129 7.68 6.89 -22.18
CA SER A 129 7.66 5.67 -23.00
C SER A 129 7.38 6.02 -24.47
N LYS A 130 7.88 5.23 -25.43
CA LYS A 130 7.67 5.47 -26.87
C LYS A 130 6.19 5.67 -27.23
N ALA A 131 5.34 4.76 -26.76
CA ALA A 131 3.89 4.86 -26.97
C ALA A 131 3.27 6.11 -26.31
N ALA A 132 3.82 6.59 -25.20
CA ALA A 132 3.31 7.81 -24.57
C ALA A 132 3.72 9.05 -25.37
N ALA A 133 4.96 9.08 -25.86
CA ALA A 133 5.46 10.17 -26.70
C ALA A 133 4.60 10.36 -27.95
N GLU A 134 4.29 9.26 -28.66
CA GLU A 134 3.40 9.30 -29.83
C GLU A 134 2.01 9.86 -29.52
N VAL A 135 1.43 9.52 -28.37
CA VAL A 135 0.09 10.04 -27.98
C VAL A 135 0.17 11.52 -27.59
N ILE A 136 1.25 11.94 -26.95
CA ILE A 136 1.49 13.34 -26.58
C ILE A 136 1.69 14.20 -27.83
N GLU A 137 2.50 13.74 -28.79
CA GLU A 137 2.73 14.41 -30.07
C GLU A 137 1.44 14.49 -30.90
N LYS A 138 0.65 13.42 -30.96
CA LYS A 138 -0.68 13.42 -31.61
C LYS A 138 -1.66 14.40 -30.96
N ALA A 139 -1.57 14.60 -29.65
CA ALA A 139 -2.35 15.60 -28.94
C ALA A 139 -1.84 17.03 -29.16
N GLY A 140 -0.72 17.22 -29.88
CA GLY A 140 -0.09 18.52 -30.11
C GLY A 140 0.74 19.04 -28.93
N GLY A 141 1.14 18.15 -28.02
CA GLY A 141 2.04 18.46 -26.91
C GLY A 141 3.51 18.35 -27.30
N THR A 142 4.38 18.99 -26.52
CA THR A 142 5.84 18.99 -26.73
C THR A 142 6.54 18.30 -25.57
N ILE A 143 7.59 17.53 -25.89
CA ILE A 143 8.43 16.86 -24.89
C ILE A 143 9.82 17.47 -24.97
N THR A 144 10.25 18.05 -23.86
CA THR A 144 11.59 18.59 -23.64
C THR A 144 12.22 17.79 -22.49
N PHE A 145 13.41 17.24 -22.74
CA PHE A 145 14.11 16.37 -21.80
C PHE A 145 15.02 17.14 -20.86
#